data_AF-A0A1E7Q1A0-F1
#
_entry.id   AF-A0A1E7Q1A0-F1
#
_cell.length_a   1.000
_cell.length_b   1.000
_cell.length_c   1.000
_cell.angle_alpha   90.00
_cell.angle_beta   90.00
_cell.angle_gamma   90.00
#
_symmetry.space_group_name_H-M   'P 1'
#
loop_
_entity.id
_entity.type
_entity.pdbx_description
1 polymer ?
#
loop_
_entity_poly.entity_id
_entity_poly.type
_entity_poly.pdbx_seq_one_letter_code
_entity_poly.pdbx_strand_id
1 'polypeptide(L)'
;MLRQTGVLAIIWLCAAHAQGVVLEGTGHAVILNDDVDTARLAARQSAMRDVALKYEARINSSDTLENGVLTESRLTVAASARARNVSVIDEQRTGNLLRVTIRADMSQEQGCTSEGAPALKKRVAITGFPVLYPEQAQLGGLDNAGEVLPRQIQQHLLRNGQVQVLGAARVQLFDNLFDAPTQQGFDNRLTNVVELSRQLDAQFVVSGVIRSLAVADPAAWGTSLLDRMQRGIGMANRKRRFVADMMIYDGFSGSPVYQQRFATDGNWNAAPGLADGFAGGGFAGTDYGKAVAALVEQMAASVTEALACQPFMTRVTRVEGNRVTIAAGATAGFRPGQKLNLYRSYSHFDAPGATPELQDTGLSMTLNNVHPEFSNGTIPEHGGTVNIQRNDIAISW
;
A
#
# COMPACT_ATOMS: atom_id res chain seq x y z
N MET A 1 54.95 -37.80 -22.39
CA MET A 1 55.73 -36.95 -21.47
C MET A 1 55.12 -35.55 -21.50
N LEU A 2 54.67 -35.05 -20.32
CA LEU A 2 54.32 -33.66 -19.97
C LEU A 2 53.17 -32.98 -20.76
N ARG A 3 52.25 -32.20 -20.17
CA ARG A 3 52.14 -31.60 -18.83
C ARG A 3 50.70 -31.14 -18.60
N GLN A 4 50.23 -31.28 -17.35
CA GLN A 4 49.02 -30.65 -16.82
C GLN A 4 49.12 -29.11 -16.84
N THR A 5 48.00 -28.44 -17.09
CA THR A 5 47.63 -27.21 -16.38
C THR A 5 46.11 -27.18 -16.24
N GLY A 6 45.62 -27.56 -15.06
CA GLY A 6 44.24 -27.35 -14.65
C GLY A 6 44.04 -25.88 -14.29
N VAL A 7 42.97 -25.28 -14.82
CA VAL A 7 42.47 -23.98 -14.38
C VAL A 7 41.29 -24.25 -13.45
N LEU A 8 41.52 -24.06 -12.16
CA LEU A 8 40.52 -24.15 -11.11
C LEU A 8 39.73 -22.83 -11.11
N ALA A 9 38.52 -22.84 -11.68
CA ALA A 9 37.61 -21.70 -11.59
C ALA A 9 36.95 -21.69 -10.21
N ILE A 10 37.38 -20.79 -9.33
CA ILE A 10 36.75 -20.52 -8.03
C ILE A 10 35.43 -19.79 -8.30
N ILE A 11 34.32 -20.51 -8.18
CA ILE A 11 32.97 -19.95 -8.18
C ILE A 11 32.74 -19.35 -6.79
N TRP A 12 32.77 -18.02 -6.71
CA TRP A 12 32.39 -17.28 -5.51
C TRP A 12 30.86 -17.26 -5.43
N LEU A 13 30.28 -18.18 -4.66
CA LEU A 13 28.87 -18.17 -4.29
C LEU A 13 28.64 -17.01 -3.31
N CYS A 14 28.19 -15.85 -3.80
CA CYS A 14 27.58 -14.85 -2.95
C CYS A 14 26.23 -15.40 -2.46
N ALA A 15 26.21 -16.01 -1.28
CA ALA A 15 24.97 -16.24 -0.56
C ALA A 15 24.38 -14.88 -0.19
N ALA A 16 23.26 -14.51 -0.79
CA ALA A 16 22.46 -13.39 -0.33
C ALA A 16 21.94 -13.74 1.07
N HIS A 17 22.59 -13.22 2.11
CA HIS A 17 22.09 -13.35 3.48
C HIS A 17 20.81 -12.51 3.61
N ALA A 18 19.67 -13.20 3.78
CA ALA A 18 18.45 -12.59 4.27
C ALA A 18 18.78 -11.88 5.60
N GLN A 19 18.64 -10.56 5.63
CA GLN A 19 18.98 -9.77 6.82
C GLN A 19 17.83 -9.82 7.83
N GLY A 20 17.81 -10.90 8.62
CA GLY A 20 17.12 -10.90 9.92
C GLY A 20 17.91 -10.04 10.91
N VAL A 21 17.20 -9.23 11.69
CA VAL A 21 17.76 -8.39 12.75
C VAL A 21 17.15 -8.82 14.07
N VAL A 22 17.99 -9.25 15.00
CA VAL A 22 17.54 -9.54 16.36
C VAL A 22 17.30 -8.23 17.12
N LEU A 23 16.10 -8.05 17.63
CA LEU A 23 15.68 -6.89 18.42
C LEU A 23 15.06 -7.31 19.75
N GLU A 24 15.15 -6.41 20.72
CA GLU A 24 14.54 -6.56 22.04
C GLU A 24 13.49 -5.48 22.27
N GLY A 25 12.36 -5.88 22.83
CA GLY A 25 11.25 -5.00 23.11
C GLY A 25 10.62 -5.28 24.46
N THR A 26 10.11 -4.22 25.07
CA THR A 26 9.52 -4.23 26.41
C THR A 26 8.05 -3.89 26.33
N GLY A 27 7.22 -4.66 27.02
CA GLY A 27 5.80 -4.43 27.11
C GLY A 27 5.32 -4.50 28.55
N HIS A 28 4.18 -3.85 28.80
CA HIS A 28 3.62 -3.72 30.14
C HIS A 28 2.12 -4.02 30.11
N ALA A 29 1.61 -4.61 31.19
CA ALA A 29 0.18 -4.80 31.40
C ALA A 29 -0.17 -4.74 32.88
N VAL A 30 -1.39 -4.31 33.18
CA VAL A 30 -1.93 -4.29 34.55
C VAL A 30 -2.61 -5.64 34.83
N ILE A 31 -2.30 -6.21 35.99
CA ILE A 31 -2.92 -7.41 36.54
C ILE A 31 -4.23 -7.00 37.19
N LEU A 32 -5.35 -7.47 36.62
CA LEU A 32 -6.70 -7.23 37.13
C LEU A 32 -7.21 -8.52 37.80
N ASN A 33 -7.79 -8.41 39.00
CA ASN A 33 -8.33 -9.55 39.75
C ASN A 33 -7.34 -10.71 39.97
N ASP A 34 -6.04 -10.38 40.08
CA ASP A 34 -4.93 -11.34 40.16
C ASP A 34 -4.81 -12.32 38.97
N ASP A 35 -5.44 -11.99 37.83
CA ASP A 35 -5.30 -12.73 36.57
C ASP A 35 -3.98 -12.37 35.87
N VAL A 36 -2.91 -13.05 36.30
CA VAL A 36 -1.56 -12.85 35.78
C VAL A 36 -1.43 -13.39 34.35
N ASP A 37 -2.20 -14.41 33.96
CA ASP A 37 -2.09 -15.05 32.65
C ASP A 37 -2.60 -14.13 31.54
N THR A 38 -3.74 -13.48 31.76
CA THR A 38 -4.26 -12.46 30.84
C THR A 38 -3.32 -11.26 30.76
N ALA A 39 -2.79 -10.79 31.90
CA ALA A 39 -1.82 -9.71 31.92
C ALA A 39 -0.53 -10.08 31.17
N ARG A 40 -0.08 -11.33 31.25
CA ARG A 40 1.11 -11.82 30.54
C ARG A 40 0.90 -11.83 29.03
N LEU A 41 -0.26 -12.26 28.54
CA LEU A 41 -0.60 -12.20 27.13
C LEU A 41 -0.61 -10.75 26.62
N ALA A 42 -1.25 -9.85 27.36
CA ALA A 42 -1.30 -8.43 27.02
C ALA A 42 0.09 -7.76 27.04
N ALA A 43 0.92 -8.05 28.03
CA ALA A 43 2.29 -7.53 28.14
C ALA A 43 3.17 -8.04 27.00
N ARG A 44 3.06 -9.32 26.61
CA ARG A 44 3.75 -9.89 25.45
C ARG A 44 3.31 -9.24 24.14
N GLN A 45 2.02 -9.00 23.96
CA GLN A 45 1.50 -8.28 22.79
C GLN A 45 1.98 -6.82 22.76
N SER A 46 2.09 -6.16 23.91
CA SER A 46 2.71 -4.84 24.03
C SER A 46 4.20 -4.87 23.66
N ALA A 47 4.94 -5.88 24.11
CA ALA A 47 6.36 -6.02 23.82
C ALA A 47 6.61 -6.28 22.32
N MET A 48 5.75 -7.07 21.67
CA MET A 48 5.78 -7.30 20.22
C MET A 48 5.53 -6.01 19.42
N ARG A 49 4.61 -5.15 19.88
CA ARG A 49 4.39 -3.82 19.28
C ARG A 49 5.64 -2.95 19.39
N ASP A 50 6.29 -2.93 20.56
CA ASP A 50 7.56 -2.20 20.76
C ASP A 50 8.69 -2.70 19.85
N VAL A 51 8.84 -4.03 19.72
CA VAL A 51 9.81 -4.61 18.77
C VAL A 51 9.49 -4.20 17.32
N ALA A 52 8.23 -4.26 16.91
CA ALA A 52 7.81 -3.88 15.55
C ALA A 52 8.11 -2.40 15.25
N LEU A 53 7.83 -1.51 16.19
CA LEU A 53 8.13 -0.08 16.08
C LEU A 53 9.64 0.19 15.97
N LYS A 54 10.46 -0.52 16.77
CA LYS A 54 11.93 -0.42 16.68
C LYS A 54 12.47 -0.93 15.35
N TYR A 55 11.85 -1.97 14.78
CA TYR A 55 12.20 -2.48 13.46
C TYR A 55 11.84 -1.48 12.35
N GLU A 56 10.66 -0.87 12.42
CA GLU A 56 10.19 0.16 11.49
C GLU A 56 11.08 1.41 11.51
N ALA A 57 11.45 1.90 12.69
CA ALA A 57 12.37 3.03 12.85
C ALA A 57 13.75 2.79 12.20
N ARG A 58 14.22 1.54 12.16
CA ARG A 58 15.48 1.18 11.51
C ARG A 58 15.37 1.16 9.98
N ILE A 59 14.23 0.74 9.43
CA ILE A 59 13.98 0.78 7.97
C ILE A 59 13.89 2.23 7.48
N ASN A 60 13.23 3.11 8.24
CA ASN A 60 13.14 4.54 7.94
C ASN A 60 14.49 5.25 7.94
N SER A 61 15.53 4.68 8.56
CA SER A 61 16.86 5.27 8.64
C SER A 61 17.71 5.10 7.38
N SER A 62 17.21 4.47 6.31
CA SER A 62 17.88 4.49 4.99
C SER A 62 17.53 5.73 4.16
N ASP A 63 17.25 6.87 4.80
CA ASP A 63 17.10 8.15 4.14
C ASP A 63 18.39 8.49 3.38
N THR A 64 18.34 8.42 2.05
CA THR A 64 19.45 8.85 1.20
C THR A 64 19.50 10.38 1.20
N LEU A 65 20.29 10.95 2.10
CA LEU A 65 20.56 12.40 2.12
C LEU A 65 21.44 12.77 0.92
N GLU A 66 20.84 13.32 -0.14
CA GLU A 66 21.57 13.97 -1.21
C GLU A 66 21.47 15.50 -1.01
N ASN A 67 22.58 16.16 -0.68
CA ASN A 67 22.68 17.61 -0.49
C ASN A 67 21.72 18.23 0.55
N GLY A 68 21.45 17.54 1.67
CA GLY A 68 20.71 18.11 2.80
C GLY A 68 19.20 18.29 2.59
N VAL A 69 18.64 17.69 1.54
CA VAL A 69 17.19 17.61 1.31
C VAL A 69 16.77 16.15 1.44
N LEU A 70 15.74 15.87 2.25
CA LEU A 70 15.16 14.54 2.38
C LEU A 70 14.47 14.19 1.05
N THR A 71 15.03 13.25 0.28
CA THR A 71 14.55 12.93 -1.08
C THR A 71 13.49 11.83 -1.10
N GLU A 72 13.48 10.92 -0.12
CA GLU A 72 12.54 9.80 -0.05
C GLU A 72 12.09 9.57 1.40
N SER A 73 10.79 9.58 1.65
CA SER A 73 10.21 9.13 2.93
C SER A 73 9.12 8.12 2.59
N ARG A 74 9.34 6.86 2.97
CA ARG A 74 8.43 5.74 2.75
C ARG A 74 7.90 5.29 4.09
N LEU A 75 6.58 5.33 4.27
CA LEU A 75 5.90 4.67 5.39
C LEU A 75 5.23 3.41 4.85
N THR A 76 5.91 2.27 4.97
CA THR A 76 5.26 0.96 4.85
C THR A 76 4.68 0.62 6.21
N VAL A 77 3.35 0.65 6.34
CA VAL A 77 2.68 0.15 7.55
C VAL A 77 3.15 -1.28 7.78
N ALA A 78 3.51 -1.60 9.03
CA ALA A 78 4.24 -2.78 9.52
C ALA A 78 3.65 -4.18 9.23
N ALA A 79 2.93 -4.37 8.11
CA ALA A 79 2.38 -5.64 7.68
C ALA A 79 3.43 -6.63 7.14
N SER A 80 4.66 -6.19 6.82
CA SER A 80 5.72 -7.05 6.25
C SER A 80 6.81 -7.46 7.26
N ALA A 81 6.76 -6.96 8.50
CA ALA A 81 7.72 -7.28 9.55
C ALA A 81 7.30 -8.56 10.27
N ARG A 82 8.02 -9.67 10.05
CA ARG A 82 7.73 -10.94 10.72
C ARG A 82 8.72 -11.16 11.85
N ALA A 83 8.19 -11.36 13.05
CA ALA A 83 8.94 -11.80 14.22
C ALA A 83 9.07 -13.33 14.21
N ARG A 84 10.31 -13.83 14.15
CA ARG A 84 10.67 -15.25 14.30
C ARG A 84 11.44 -15.43 15.61
N ASN A 85 11.48 -16.66 16.11
CA ASN A 85 12.24 -17.02 17.31
C ASN A 85 11.96 -16.10 18.52
N VAL A 86 10.69 -15.78 18.75
CA VAL A 86 10.27 -14.92 19.86
C VAL A 86 10.48 -15.68 21.17
N SER A 87 11.26 -15.10 22.07
CA SER A 87 11.53 -15.65 23.40
C SER A 87 11.39 -14.56 24.45
N VAL A 88 10.84 -14.91 25.61
CA VAL A 88 10.81 -14.03 26.78
C VAL A 88 12.17 -14.12 27.45
N ILE A 89 12.84 -12.98 27.63
CA ILE A 89 14.16 -12.90 28.26
C ILE A 89 14.10 -12.35 29.68
N ASP A 90 13.04 -11.59 30.01
CA ASP A 90 12.81 -11.06 31.36
C ASP A 90 11.30 -10.88 31.58
N GLU A 91 10.83 -11.23 32.79
CA GLU A 91 9.45 -11.03 33.23
C GLU A 91 9.50 -10.57 34.70
N GLN A 92 8.99 -9.38 34.98
CA GLN A 92 9.02 -8.77 36.31
C GLN A 92 7.64 -8.26 36.70
N ARG A 93 7.17 -8.67 37.89
CA ARG A 93 5.96 -8.16 38.52
C ARG A 93 6.34 -7.10 39.55
N THR A 94 5.83 -5.89 39.39
CA THR A 94 5.93 -4.81 40.38
C THR A 94 4.51 -4.41 40.80
N GLY A 95 4.06 -4.92 41.95
CA GLY A 95 2.68 -4.70 42.41
C GLY A 95 1.65 -5.34 41.47
N ASN A 96 0.80 -4.51 40.87
CA ASN A 96 -0.18 -4.91 39.86
C ASN A 96 0.31 -4.68 38.43
N LEU A 97 1.57 -4.33 38.20
CA LEU A 97 2.11 -4.14 36.86
C LEU A 97 3.04 -5.28 36.50
N LEU A 98 2.81 -5.90 35.35
CA LEU A 98 3.67 -6.92 34.75
C LEU A 98 4.46 -6.29 33.61
N ARG A 99 5.79 -6.34 33.69
CA ARG A 99 6.72 -5.98 32.62
C ARG A 99 7.26 -7.26 32.00
N VAL A 100 7.19 -7.37 30.68
CA VAL A 100 7.76 -8.47 29.90
C VAL A 100 8.73 -7.90 28.88
N THR A 101 9.95 -8.44 28.84
CA THR A 101 10.93 -8.15 27.79
C THR A 101 11.08 -9.38 26.91
N ILE A 102 10.96 -9.19 25.61
CA ILE A 102 11.12 -10.25 24.62
C ILE A 102 12.30 -9.95 23.70
N ARG A 103 12.89 -11.03 23.18
CA ARG A 103 13.82 -11.01 22.07
C ARG A 103 13.16 -11.66 20.86
N ALA A 104 13.22 -11.01 19.70
CA ALA A 104 12.68 -11.53 18.47
C ALA A 104 13.65 -11.28 17.30
N ASP A 105 13.74 -12.27 16.41
CA ASP A 105 14.42 -12.12 15.13
C ASP A 105 13.44 -11.50 14.13
N MET A 106 13.70 -10.25 13.77
CA MET A 106 12.85 -9.46 12.90
C MET A 106 13.41 -9.47 11.48
N SER A 107 12.64 -10.04 10.56
CA SER A 107 12.97 -10.04 9.14
C SER A 107 11.84 -9.41 8.35
N GLN A 108 12.16 -8.65 7.30
CA GLN A 108 11.21 -8.40 6.23
C GLN A 108 10.91 -9.74 5.55
N GLU A 109 9.65 -9.99 5.26
CA GLU A 109 9.28 -11.11 4.40
C GLU A 109 9.94 -10.90 3.02
N GLN A 110 11.03 -11.64 2.74
CA GLN A 110 11.57 -11.71 1.39
C GLN A 110 10.60 -12.54 0.56
N GLY A 111 9.65 -11.85 -0.07
CA GLY A 111 8.66 -12.44 -0.93
C GLY A 111 7.44 -12.91 -0.16
N CYS A 112 6.32 -12.27 -0.44
CA CYS A 112 4.99 -12.84 -0.20
C CYS A 112 4.77 -13.93 -1.25
N THR A 113 5.53 -15.02 -1.09
CA THR A 113 5.44 -16.19 -1.95
C THR A 113 4.37 -17.10 -1.36
N SER A 114 3.17 -17.03 -1.94
CA SER A 114 2.26 -18.15 -1.90
C SER A 114 2.94 -19.31 -2.64
N GLU A 115 3.74 -20.11 -1.93
CA GLU A 115 4.34 -21.32 -2.50
C GLU A 115 3.21 -22.21 -3.09
N GLY A 116 3.17 -22.31 -4.41
CA GLY A 116 2.31 -23.26 -5.13
C GLY A 116 0.90 -22.79 -5.56
N ALA A 117 0.44 -21.59 -5.19
CA ALA A 117 -0.85 -21.06 -5.65
C ALA A 117 -0.66 -19.94 -6.69
N PRO A 118 -1.45 -19.89 -7.79
CA PRO A 118 -1.48 -18.73 -8.66
C PRO A 118 -1.85 -17.48 -7.84
N ALA A 119 -1.07 -16.41 -7.94
CA ALA A 119 -1.35 -15.16 -7.25
C ALA A 119 -2.74 -14.63 -7.68
N LEU A 120 -3.65 -14.51 -6.70
CA LEU A 120 -4.99 -13.98 -6.94
C LEU A 120 -4.92 -12.48 -7.26
N LYS A 121 -5.65 -12.06 -8.30
CA LYS A 121 -5.70 -10.67 -8.74
C LYS A 121 -6.66 -9.87 -7.88
N LYS A 122 -6.12 -9.05 -6.99
CA LYS A 122 -6.88 -8.16 -6.11
C LYS A 122 -7.56 -7.05 -6.93
N ARG A 123 -8.77 -6.65 -6.52
CA ARG A 123 -9.51 -5.53 -7.13
C ARG A 123 -9.08 -4.19 -6.53
N VAL A 124 -8.61 -3.29 -7.37
CA VAL A 124 -7.99 -2.03 -6.95
C VAL A 124 -8.66 -0.86 -7.67
N ALA A 125 -9.27 0.06 -6.93
CA ALA A 125 -9.81 1.30 -7.48
C ALA A 125 -8.76 2.40 -7.43
N ILE A 126 -8.52 3.08 -8.56
CA ILE A 126 -7.60 4.23 -8.63
C ILE A 126 -8.42 5.51 -8.73
N THR A 127 -8.30 6.36 -7.71
CA THR A 127 -9.06 7.63 -7.57
C THR A 127 -8.24 8.85 -8.02
N GLY A 128 -8.85 10.03 -7.99
CA GLY A 128 -8.22 11.30 -8.38
C GLY A 128 -7.05 11.71 -7.50
N PHE A 129 -6.11 12.46 -8.07
CA PHE A 129 -4.95 13.05 -7.39
C PHE A 129 -5.04 14.58 -7.45
N PRO A 130 -5.92 15.23 -6.65
CA PRO A 130 -6.08 16.68 -6.71
C PRO A 130 -4.75 17.44 -6.53
N VAL A 131 -4.62 18.56 -7.22
CA VAL A 131 -3.44 19.44 -7.16
C VAL A 131 -3.61 20.42 -6.01
N LEU A 132 -2.69 20.42 -5.05
CA LEU A 132 -2.75 21.28 -3.86
C LEU A 132 -2.67 22.78 -4.22
N TYR A 133 -1.85 23.11 -5.21
CA TYR A 133 -1.60 24.49 -5.67
C TYR A 133 -1.88 24.60 -7.18
N PRO A 134 -3.14 24.76 -7.61
CA PRO A 134 -3.52 24.79 -9.03
C PRO A 134 -2.79 25.86 -9.86
N GLU A 135 -2.39 26.97 -9.25
CA GLU A 135 -1.61 28.03 -9.89
C GLU A 135 -0.26 27.54 -10.44
N GLN A 136 0.30 26.49 -9.84
CA GLN A 136 1.54 25.88 -10.33
C GLN A 136 1.34 25.06 -11.62
N ALA A 137 0.10 24.77 -12.01
CA ALA A 137 -0.23 23.98 -13.19
C ALA A 137 -0.39 24.83 -14.46
N GLN A 138 -0.54 26.15 -14.33
CA GLN A 138 -0.81 27.07 -15.45
C GLN A 138 0.25 26.99 -16.56
N LEU A 139 1.54 26.98 -16.19
CA LEU A 139 2.61 26.83 -17.16
C LEU A 139 2.52 25.44 -17.80
N GLY A 140 2.20 25.39 -19.09
CA GLY A 140 2.04 24.15 -19.85
C GLY A 140 0.67 23.49 -19.75
N GLY A 141 -0.32 24.16 -19.15
CA GLY A 141 -1.71 23.68 -19.09
C GLY A 141 -1.89 22.37 -18.32
N LEU A 142 -1.13 22.17 -17.23
CA LEU A 142 -1.10 20.93 -16.47
C LEU A 142 -2.30 20.76 -15.52
N ASP A 143 -3.36 21.56 -15.66
CA ASP A 143 -4.50 21.57 -14.74
C ASP A 143 -5.22 20.22 -14.69
N ASN A 144 -5.13 19.45 -15.77
CA ASN A 144 -5.67 18.09 -15.87
C ASN A 144 -4.82 17.02 -15.16
N ALA A 145 -3.69 17.37 -14.54
CA ALA A 145 -2.77 16.42 -13.90
C ALA A 145 -3.50 15.52 -12.89
N GLY A 146 -4.44 16.08 -12.13
CA GLY A 146 -5.17 15.32 -11.11
C GLY A 146 -6.08 14.21 -11.65
N GLU A 147 -6.53 14.30 -12.91
CA GLU A 147 -7.29 13.24 -13.58
C GLU A 147 -6.41 12.36 -14.49
N VAL A 148 -5.33 12.91 -15.04
CA VAL A 148 -4.46 12.18 -15.98
C VAL A 148 -3.48 11.28 -15.23
N LEU A 149 -2.88 11.74 -14.13
CA LEU A 149 -1.97 10.94 -13.31
C LEU A 149 -2.55 9.57 -12.91
N PRO A 150 -3.73 9.48 -12.28
CA PRO A 150 -4.31 8.18 -11.93
C PRO A 150 -4.64 7.30 -13.14
N ARG A 151 -4.97 7.89 -14.30
CA ARG A 151 -5.17 7.13 -15.54
C ARG A 151 -3.87 6.54 -16.07
N GLN A 152 -2.74 7.26 -15.95
CA GLN A 152 -1.43 6.72 -16.30
C GLN A 152 -1.07 5.55 -15.37
N ILE A 153 -1.24 5.69 -14.05
CA ILE A 153 -1.04 4.61 -13.08
C ILE A 153 -1.91 3.39 -13.45
N GLN A 154 -3.20 3.61 -13.72
CA GLN A 154 -4.12 2.56 -14.17
C GLN A 154 -3.61 1.83 -15.42
N GLN A 155 -3.11 2.55 -16.42
CA GLN A 155 -2.58 1.96 -17.64
C GLN A 155 -1.35 1.08 -17.37
N HIS A 156 -0.43 1.51 -16.49
CA HIS A 156 0.71 0.69 -16.08
C HIS A 156 0.25 -0.59 -15.36
N LEU A 157 -0.69 -0.48 -14.42
CA LEU A 157 -1.23 -1.63 -13.69
C LEU A 157 -1.95 -2.62 -14.61
N LEU A 158 -2.72 -2.13 -15.58
CA LEU A 158 -3.40 -2.97 -16.58
C LEU A 158 -2.40 -3.73 -17.45
N ARG A 159 -1.29 -3.09 -17.86
CA ARG A 159 -0.20 -3.76 -18.62
C ARG A 159 0.50 -4.83 -17.80
N ASN A 160 0.73 -4.58 -16.51
CA ASN A 160 1.38 -5.54 -15.61
C ASN A 160 0.47 -6.76 -15.32
N GLY A 161 -0.85 -6.56 -15.30
CA GLY A 161 -1.84 -7.64 -15.22
C GLY A 161 -1.91 -8.40 -13.90
N GLN A 162 -1.21 -7.92 -12.86
CA GLN A 162 -1.14 -8.51 -11.51
C GLN A 162 -2.36 -8.20 -10.63
N VAL A 163 -3.11 -7.16 -10.97
CA VAL A 163 -4.31 -6.70 -10.25
C VAL A 163 -5.47 -6.46 -11.22
N GLN A 164 -6.70 -6.46 -10.72
CA GLN A 164 -7.88 -6.02 -11.45
C GLN A 164 -8.11 -4.53 -11.18
N VAL A 165 -7.95 -3.69 -12.19
CA VAL A 165 -7.97 -2.23 -12.01
C VAL A 165 -9.34 -1.65 -12.32
N LEU A 166 -9.85 -0.81 -11.42
CA LEU A 166 -11.09 -0.05 -11.56
C LEU A 166 -10.73 1.44 -11.63
N GLY A 167 -11.19 2.14 -12.65
CA GLY A 167 -10.92 3.56 -12.84
C GLY A 167 -11.96 4.44 -12.14
N ALA A 168 -11.52 5.31 -11.25
CA ALA A 168 -12.36 6.29 -10.54
C ALA A 168 -11.66 7.66 -10.47
N ALA A 169 -10.93 8.05 -11.53
CA ALA A 169 -10.05 9.22 -11.57
C ALA A 169 -10.72 10.57 -11.25
N ARG A 170 -12.06 10.65 -11.26
CA ARG A 170 -12.84 11.86 -10.92
C ARG A 170 -13.33 11.89 -9.48
N VAL A 171 -13.21 10.77 -8.76
CA VAL A 171 -13.58 10.68 -7.35
C VAL A 171 -12.40 11.20 -6.53
N GLN A 172 -12.66 12.16 -5.66
CA GLN A 172 -11.68 12.68 -4.71
C GLN A 172 -12.02 12.15 -3.32
N LEU A 173 -11.02 11.67 -2.59
CA LEU A 173 -11.23 11.10 -1.25
C LEU A 173 -11.00 12.10 -0.12
N PHE A 174 -10.26 13.19 -0.39
CA PHE A 174 -9.87 14.16 0.62
C PHE A 174 -10.59 15.49 0.40
N ASP A 175 -11.38 15.91 1.38
CA ASP A 175 -12.03 17.23 1.35
C ASP A 175 -11.03 18.36 1.67
N ASN A 176 -10.08 18.09 2.58
CA ASN A 176 -8.97 19.00 2.88
C ASN A 176 -7.65 18.41 2.37
N LEU A 177 -7.08 19.05 1.35
CA LEU A 177 -5.84 18.62 0.72
C LEU A 177 -4.58 18.93 1.54
N PHE A 178 -4.62 19.94 2.41
CA PHE A 178 -3.46 20.32 3.24
C PHE A 178 -3.16 19.23 4.27
N ASP A 179 -4.20 18.73 4.93
CA ASP A 179 -4.08 17.74 5.99
C ASP A 179 -4.06 16.31 5.46
N ALA A 180 -4.39 16.07 4.18
CA ALA A 180 -4.18 14.77 3.57
C ALA A 180 -2.73 14.30 3.77
N PRO A 181 -2.44 13.00 3.97
CA PRO A 181 -3.38 11.90 4.22
C PRO A 181 -3.98 11.89 5.63
N THR A 182 -3.34 12.58 6.56
CA THR A 182 -3.66 12.58 7.99
C THR A 182 -4.78 13.55 8.28
N GLN A 183 -6.02 13.13 8.09
CA GLN A 183 -7.11 13.79 8.82
C GLN A 183 -6.92 13.50 10.31
N GLN A 184 -6.36 14.47 11.05
CA GLN A 184 -6.47 14.52 12.52
C GLN A 184 -7.91 14.89 12.90
N GLY A 185 -8.84 13.99 12.58
CA GLY A 185 -10.18 13.98 13.13
C GLY A 185 -10.30 12.71 13.95
N PHE A 186 -10.34 12.86 15.27
CA PHE A 186 -10.79 11.80 16.18
C PHE A 186 -12.09 11.21 15.59
N ASP A 187 -12.07 9.92 15.26
CA ASP A 187 -13.18 9.10 14.74
C ASP A 187 -13.55 9.10 13.24
N ASN A 188 -12.84 9.79 12.34
CA ASN A 188 -13.20 9.74 10.91
C ASN A 188 -12.14 9.08 10.03
N ARG A 189 -12.05 7.74 10.12
CA ARG A 189 -11.63 6.93 8.96
C ARG A 189 -12.46 7.40 7.77
N LEU A 190 -11.86 7.51 6.59
CA LEU A 190 -12.57 7.99 5.41
C LEU A 190 -13.78 7.10 5.14
N THR A 191 -14.95 7.47 5.65
CA THR A 191 -16.23 6.80 5.37
C THR A 191 -16.40 6.67 3.86
N ASN A 192 -15.92 7.68 3.13
CA ASN A 192 -15.81 7.74 1.68
C ASN A 192 -14.99 6.59 1.07
N VAL A 193 -13.91 6.11 1.69
CA VAL A 193 -13.12 4.95 1.20
C VAL A 193 -13.93 3.66 1.31
N VAL A 194 -14.48 3.37 2.49
CA VAL A 194 -15.23 2.12 2.72
C VAL A 194 -16.50 2.11 1.86
N GLU A 195 -17.18 3.23 1.75
CA GLU A 195 -18.33 3.39 0.87
C GLU A 195 -17.96 3.20 -0.60
N LEU A 196 -16.92 3.89 -1.08
CA LEU A 196 -16.46 3.74 -2.46
C LEU A 196 -16.04 2.30 -2.77
N SER A 197 -15.33 1.66 -1.86
CA SER A 197 -14.94 0.24 -1.96
C SER A 197 -16.14 -0.69 -2.04
N ARG A 198 -17.23 -0.40 -1.33
CA ARG A 198 -18.48 -1.16 -1.44
C ARG A 198 -19.19 -0.91 -2.76
N GLN A 199 -19.26 0.35 -3.21
CA GLN A 199 -19.92 0.73 -4.47
C GLN A 199 -19.20 0.15 -5.70
N LEU A 200 -17.86 0.21 -5.72
CA LEU A 200 -17.04 -0.32 -6.82
C LEU A 200 -16.71 -1.81 -6.66
N ASP A 201 -17.06 -2.39 -5.50
CA ASP A 201 -16.61 -3.71 -5.06
C ASP A 201 -15.08 -3.89 -5.19
N ALA A 202 -14.35 -2.84 -4.77
CA ALA A 202 -12.91 -2.80 -4.74
C ALA A 202 -12.38 -3.30 -3.38
N GLN A 203 -11.33 -4.11 -3.41
CA GLN A 203 -10.63 -4.57 -2.21
C GLN A 203 -9.66 -3.51 -1.68
N PHE A 204 -9.06 -2.72 -2.58
CA PHE A 204 -8.14 -1.65 -2.23
C PHE A 204 -8.46 -0.39 -3.00
N VAL A 205 -8.19 0.77 -2.39
CA VAL A 205 -8.38 2.08 -3.01
C VAL A 205 -7.05 2.82 -3.00
N VAL A 206 -6.59 3.23 -4.18
CA VAL A 206 -5.42 4.09 -4.36
C VAL A 206 -5.89 5.52 -4.54
N SER A 207 -5.29 6.44 -3.81
CA SER A 207 -5.54 7.87 -3.88
C SER A 207 -4.26 8.65 -3.64
N GLY A 208 -4.32 9.96 -3.80
CA GLY A 208 -3.18 10.81 -3.54
C GLY A 208 -3.45 12.28 -3.70
N VAL A 209 -2.40 13.07 -3.55
CA VAL A 209 -2.43 14.53 -3.72
C VAL A 209 -1.16 14.95 -4.44
N ILE A 210 -1.28 15.74 -5.50
CA ILE A 210 -0.13 16.38 -6.16
C ILE A 210 0.25 17.61 -5.33
N ARG A 211 1.37 17.52 -4.63
CA ARG A 211 1.87 18.54 -3.70
C ARG A 211 2.58 19.71 -4.37
N SER A 212 3.21 19.45 -5.51
CA SER A 212 3.98 20.47 -6.22
C SER A 212 4.05 20.17 -7.70
N LEU A 213 3.80 21.20 -8.50
CA LEU A 213 4.14 21.31 -9.93
C LEU A 213 5.03 22.54 -10.18
N ALA A 214 5.66 23.08 -9.13
CA ALA A 214 6.37 24.35 -9.16
C ALA A 214 7.61 24.35 -10.07
N VAL A 215 7.83 25.48 -10.74
CA VAL A 215 9.09 25.80 -11.40
C VAL A 215 10.06 26.47 -10.42
N ALA A 216 11.35 26.21 -10.58
CA ALA A 216 12.39 26.76 -9.70
C ALA A 216 12.55 28.28 -9.84
N ASP A 217 12.32 28.82 -11.04
CA ASP A 217 12.33 30.25 -11.32
C ASP A 217 11.08 30.64 -12.12
N PRO A 218 9.99 31.07 -11.47
CA PRO A 218 8.78 31.53 -12.15
C PRO A 218 9.00 32.80 -12.98
N ALA A 219 9.88 33.71 -12.54
CA ALA A 219 10.13 34.98 -13.20
C ALA A 219 10.79 34.78 -14.57
N ALA A 220 11.65 33.76 -14.68
CA ALA A 220 12.27 33.37 -15.94
C ALA A 220 11.28 32.92 -17.03
N TRP A 221 9.99 32.74 -16.73
CA TRP A 221 8.94 32.40 -17.72
C TRP A 221 8.11 33.59 -18.17
N GLY A 222 8.47 34.82 -17.77
CA GLY A 222 7.85 36.05 -18.24
C GLY A 222 7.96 36.24 -19.76
N THR A 223 7.09 37.11 -20.29
CA THR A 223 7.00 37.39 -21.74
C THR A 223 7.96 38.49 -22.20
N SER A 224 8.69 39.15 -21.27
CA SER A 224 9.57 40.27 -21.57
C SER A 224 10.79 39.86 -22.41
N LEU A 225 11.41 40.84 -23.07
CA LEU A 225 12.61 40.60 -23.88
C LEU A 225 13.79 40.08 -23.04
N LEU A 226 13.93 40.56 -21.81
CA LEU A 226 14.97 40.11 -20.87
C LEU A 226 14.76 38.66 -20.47
N ASP A 227 13.53 38.25 -20.13
CA ASP A 227 13.22 36.87 -19.74
C ASP A 227 13.47 35.91 -20.91
N ARG A 228 13.08 36.31 -22.14
CA ARG A 228 13.35 35.55 -23.37
C ARG A 228 14.85 35.40 -23.61
N MET A 229 15.62 36.46 -23.42
CA MET A 229 17.07 36.44 -23.58
C MET A 229 17.72 35.53 -22.54
N GLN A 230 17.35 35.65 -21.26
CA GLN A 230 17.84 34.79 -20.17
C GLN A 230 17.56 33.30 -20.42
N ARG A 231 16.37 32.95 -20.94
CA ARG A 231 16.06 31.57 -21.37
C ARG A 231 16.90 31.11 -22.55
N GLY A 232 17.11 31.98 -23.54
CA GLY A 232 17.85 31.68 -24.77
C GLY A 232 19.35 31.44 -24.55
N ILE A 233 19.96 32.13 -23.58
CA ILE A 233 21.38 31.99 -23.23
C ILE A 233 21.65 30.99 -22.09
N GLY A 234 20.63 30.28 -21.60
CA GLY A 234 20.77 29.26 -20.56
C GLY A 234 20.99 29.78 -19.14
N MET A 235 20.74 31.07 -18.88
CA MET A 235 20.93 31.71 -17.55
C MET A 235 19.73 31.53 -16.61
N ALA A 236 18.60 31.02 -17.12
CA ALA A 236 17.40 30.74 -16.35
C ALA A 236 17.40 29.32 -15.77
N ASN A 237 17.03 29.17 -14.49
CA ASN A 237 16.81 27.85 -13.91
C ASN A 237 15.46 27.28 -14.39
N ARG A 238 15.52 26.39 -15.38
CA ARG A 238 14.34 25.78 -16.01
C ARG A 238 13.86 24.52 -15.29
N LYS A 239 14.42 24.18 -14.12
CA LYS A 239 13.96 23.01 -13.38
C LYS A 239 12.52 23.18 -12.94
N ARG A 240 11.75 22.10 -13.06
CA ARG A 240 10.40 21.98 -12.54
C ARG A 240 10.34 20.75 -11.64
N ARG A 241 9.68 20.89 -10.49
CA ARG A 241 9.55 19.85 -9.49
C ARG A 241 8.15 19.25 -9.54
N PHE A 242 8.09 17.92 -9.56
CA PHE A 242 6.88 17.15 -9.37
C PHE A 242 6.93 16.44 -8.01
N VAL A 243 5.93 16.65 -7.17
CA VAL A 243 5.78 15.92 -5.91
C VAL A 243 4.35 15.42 -5.79
N ALA A 244 4.16 14.14 -5.51
CA ALA A 244 2.87 13.52 -5.25
C ALA A 244 2.95 12.60 -4.04
N ASP A 245 1.97 12.71 -3.14
CA ASP A 245 1.76 11.71 -2.10
C ASP A 245 0.76 10.68 -2.61
N MET A 246 1.09 9.39 -2.46
CA MET A 246 0.20 8.28 -2.81
C MET A 246 -0.09 7.42 -1.59
N MET A 247 -1.34 7.02 -1.47
CA MET A 247 -1.88 6.22 -0.38
C MET A 247 -2.66 5.05 -0.95
N ILE A 248 -2.56 3.91 -0.29
CA ILE A 248 -3.38 2.73 -0.58
C ILE A 248 -4.13 2.38 0.68
N TYR A 249 -5.44 2.25 0.57
CA TYR A 249 -6.34 1.89 1.66
C TYR A 249 -6.89 0.49 1.45
N ASP A 250 -7.04 -0.23 2.56
CA ASP A 250 -7.89 -1.42 2.61
C ASP A 250 -9.36 -1.00 2.50
N GLY A 251 -10.06 -1.53 1.51
CA GLY A 251 -11.46 -1.23 1.23
C GLY A 251 -12.45 -1.88 2.21
N PHE A 252 -12.00 -2.81 3.04
CA PHE A 252 -12.80 -3.36 4.13
C PHE A 252 -12.77 -2.45 5.36
N SER A 253 -11.57 -2.12 5.86
CA SER A 253 -11.41 -1.33 7.08
C SER A 253 -11.36 0.19 6.86
N GLY A 254 -11.00 0.65 5.67
CA GLY A 254 -10.65 2.04 5.42
C GLY A 254 -9.28 2.45 5.97
N SER A 255 -8.49 1.50 6.48
CA SER A 255 -7.17 1.78 7.06
C SER A 255 -6.12 1.91 5.95
N PRO A 256 -5.12 2.81 6.09
CA PRO A 256 -4.00 2.89 5.16
C PRO A 256 -3.13 1.63 5.29
N VAL A 257 -2.83 0.99 4.16
CA VAL A 257 -1.87 -0.14 4.08
C VAL A 257 -0.52 0.29 3.53
N TYR A 258 -0.47 1.42 2.82
CA TYR A 258 0.75 1.97 2.25
C TYR A 258 0.63 3.47 2.06
N GLN A 259 1.72 4.20 2.32
CA GLN A 259 1.83 5.62 2.06
C GLN A 259 3.26 5.97 1.64
N GLN A 260 3.41 6.68 0.53
CA GLN A 260 4.73 7.15 0.08
C GLN A 260 4.62 8.48 -0.66
N ARG A 261 5.62 9.34 -0.42
CA ARG A 261 5.87 10.54 -1.22
C ARG A 261 6.77 10.18 -2.40
N PHE A 262 6.33 10.56 -3.59
CA PHE A 262 7.08 10.45 -4.83
C PHE A 262 7.50 11.85 -5.27
N ALA A 263 8.78 12.02 -5.55
CA ALA A 263 9.34 13.30 -5.96
C ALA A 263 10.32 13.11 -7.11
N THR A 264 10.28 14.03 -8.06
CA THR A 264 11.29 14.13 -9.12
C THR A 264 11.41 15.59 -9.58
N ASP A 265 12.47 15.88 -10.31
CA ASP A 265 12.63 17.14 -11.02
C ASP A 265 13.19 16.91 -12.42
N GLY A 266 12.98 17.89 -13.30
CA GLY A 266 13.56 17.87 -14.63
C GLY A 266 13.44 19.23 -15.29
N ASN A 267 14.19 19.42 -16.38
CA ASN A 267 14.13 20.66 -17.13
C ASN A 267 12.79 20.77 -17.86
N TRP A 268 12.11 21.89 -17.67
CA TRP A 268 10.97 22.28 -18.49
C TRP A 268 11.49 22.88 -19.80
N ASN A 269 11.69 22.00 -20.78
CA ASN A 269 12.22 22.34 -22.11
C ASN A 269 11.18 22.25 -23.24
N ALA A 270 9.88 22.31 -22.92
CA ALA A 270 8.82 22.39 -23.92
C ALA A 270 8.97 23.67 -24.76
N ALA A 271 8.76 23.55 -26.07
CA ALA A 271 8.64 24.75 -26.90
C ALA A 271 7.35 25.51 -26.53
N PRO A 272 7.35 26.85 -26.60
CA PRO A 272 6.14 27.64 -26.36
C PRO A 272 4.96 27.13 -27.19
N GLY A 273 3.83 26.86 -26.53
CA GLY A 273 2.60 26.39 -27.19
C GLY A 273 2.54 24.90 -27.55
N LEU A 274 3.59 24.11 -27.30
CA LEU A 274 3.57 22.66 -27.56
C LEU A 274 3.06 21.82 -26.38
N ALA A 275 3.13 22.32 -25.14
CA ALA A 275 2.66 21.57 -23.99
C ALA A 275 1.12 21.62 -23.91
N ASP A 276 0.50 20.47 -24.22
CA ASP A 276 -0.94 20.21 -24.28
C ASP A 276 -1.45 19.49 -23.02
N GLY A 277 -0.93 19.89 -21.86
CA GLY A 277 -1.30 19.34 -20.56
C GLY A 277 -0.50 18.13 -20.10
N PHE A 278 -0.87 17.60 -18.94
CA PHE A 278 -0.14 16.52 -18.29
C PHE A 278 -0.18 15.24 -19.13
N ALA A 279 0.99 14.61 -19.32
CA ALA A 279 1.18 13.45 -20.19
C ALA A 279 0.79 13.66 -21.68
N GLY A 280 0.59 14.91 -22.12
CA GLY A 280 0.42 15.26 -23.54
C GLY A 280 1.71 15.11 -24.35
N GLY A 281 1.63 15.26 -25.67
CA GLY A 281 2.77 15.06 -26.56
C GLY A 281 3.93 16.02 -26.28
N GLY A 282 3.63 17.30 -26.09
CA GLY A 282 4.65 18.29 -25.76
C GLY A 282 5.23 18.12 -24.36
N PHE A 283 4.42 17.64 -23.41
CA PHE A 283 4.88 17.27 -22.08
C PHE A 283 5.86 16.10 -22.15
N ALA A 284 5.50 15.00 -22.81
CA ALA A 284 6.30 13.79 -22.90
C ALA A 284 7.64 14.00 -23.61
N GLY A 285 7.74 15.00 -24.49
CA GLY A 285 8.99 15.39 -25.13
C GLY A 285 10.01 16.04 -24.19
N THR A 286 9.58 16.58 -23.05
CA THR A 286 10.47 17.30 -22.12
C THR A 286 11.28 16.38 -21.22
N ASP A 287 12.40 16.89 -20.69
CA ASP A 287 13.19 16.17 -19.68
C ASP A 287 12.35 15.95 -18.41
N TYR A 288 11.59 16.97 -18.01
CA TYR A 288 10.61 16.88 -16.92
C TYR A 288 9.56 15.79 -17.16
N GLY A 289 8.95 15.75 -18.34
CA GLY A 289 7.91 14.79 -18.67
C GLY A 289 8.41 13.35 -18.68
N LYS A 290 9.64 13.11 -19.14
CA LYS A 290 10.31 11.79 -19.05
C LYS A 290 10.57 11.38 -17.60
N ALA A 291 11.08 12.30 -16.78
CA ALA A 291 11.31 12.04 -15.35
C ALA A 291 10.00 11.72 -14.62
N VAL A 292 8.94 12.47 -14.90
CA VAL A 292 7.61 12.21 -14.35
C VAL A 292 7.05 10.87 -14.86
N ALA A 293 7.20 10.53 -16.13
CA ALA A 293 6.75 9.24 -16.66
C ALA A 293 7.43 8.05 -15.96
N ALA A 294 8.74 8.13 -15.71
CA ALA A 294 9.48 7.11 -14.95
C ALA A 294 8.98 7.02 -13.49
N LEU A 295 8.71 8.15 -12.85
CA LEU A 295 8.16 8.19 -11.51
C LEU A 295 6.74 7.58 -11.45
N VAL A 296 5.90 7.81 -12.45
CA VAL A 296 4.56 7.21 -12.54
C VAL A 296 4.62 5.69 -12.71
N GLU A 297 5.59 5.18 -13.45
CA GLU A 297 5.85 3.75 -13.53
C GLU A 297 6.25 3.17 -12.17
N GLN A 298 7.11 3.87 -11.42
CA GLN A 298 7.49 3.51 -10.05
C GLN A 298 6.29 3.52 -9.10
N MET A 299 5.39 4.51 -9.21
CA MET A 299 4.14 4.54 -8.44
C MET A 299 3.29 3.30 -8.72
N ALA A 300 3.11 2.91 -9.98
CA ALA A 300 2.35 1.70 -10.34
C ALA A 300 3.02 0.42 -9.81
N ALA A 301 4.34 0.32 -9.88
CA ALA A 301 5.09 -0.80 -9.30
C ALA A 301 4.95 -0.86 -7.77
N SER A 302 4.93 0.29 -7.11
CA SER A 302 4.74 0.36 -5.65
C SER A 302 3.34 -0.12 -5.23
N VAL A 303 2.32 0.11 -6.07
CA VAL A 303 0.97 -0.44 -5.84
C VAL A 303 1.00 -1.97 -5.92
N THR A 304 1.63 -2.56 -6.94
CA THR A 304 1.68 -4.03 -7.05
C THR A 304 2.50 -4.66 -5.93
N GLU A 305 3.61 -4.05 -5.54
CA GLU A 305 4.45 -4.49 -4.43
C GLU A 305 3.71 -4.44 -3.09
N ALA A 306 3.10 -3.30 -2.76
CA ALA A 306 2.35 -3.13 -1.50
C ALA A 306 1.19 -4.12 -1.39
N LEU A 307 0.52 -4.42 -2.50
CA LEU A 307 -0.61 -5.34 -2.54
C LEU A 307 -0.19 -6.81 -2.61
N ALA A 308 1.04 -7.14 -3.00
CA ALA A 308 1.50 -8.53 -3.08
C ALA A 308 1.36 -9.25 -1.73
N CYS A 309 1.68 -8.54 -0.63
CA CYS A 309 1.68 -9.06 0.73
C CYS A 309 0.34 -8.95 1.47
N GLN A 310 -0.65 -8.32 0.86
CA GLN A 310 -1.98 -8.30 1.44
C GLN A 310 -2.67 -9.63 1.17
N PRO A 311 -3.50 -10.16 2.08
CA PRO A 311 -4.35 -11.30 1.75
C PRO A 311 -5.38 -10.91 0.69
N PHE A 312 -5.88 -11.90 -0.05
CA PHE A 312 -7.05 -11.71 -0.89
C PHE A 312 -8.30 -11.80 -0.03
N MET A 313 -9.14 -10.77 -0.07
CA MET A 313 -10.38 -10.71 0.72
C MET A 313 -11.58 -10.54 -0.22
N THR A 314 -12.64 -11.32 0.00
CA THR A 314 -13.89 -11.16 -0.76
C THR A 314 -15.10 -11.40 0.12
N ARG A 315 -16.24 -10.82 -0.25
CA ARG A 315 -17.48 -10.93 0.50
C ARG A 315 -18.23 -12.21 0.18
N VAL A 316 -18.83 -12.79 1.20
CA VAL A 316 -19.90 -13.79 1.09
C VAL A 316 -21.17 -13.08 0.60
N THR A 317 -21.64 -13.46 -0.59
CA THR A 317 -22.85 -12.89 -1.19
C THR A 317 -24.10 -13.70 -0.88
N ARG A 318 -23.93 -15.01 -0.58
CA ARG A 318 -25.02 -15.92 -0.26
C ARG A 318 -24.56 -17.12 0.57
N VAL A 319 -25.45 -17.60 1.44
CA VAL A 319 -25.30 -18.84 2.21
C VAL A 319 -26.59 -19.64 2.09
N GLU A 320 -26.51 -20.90 1.67
CA GLU A 320 -27.62 -21.83 1.47
C GLU A 320 -27.22 -23.22 1.99
N GLY A 321 -27.67 -23.58 3.21
CA GLY A 321 -27.27 -24.84 3.85
C GLY A 321 -25.76 -24.85 4.10
N ASN A 322 -25.02 -25.78 3.48
CA ASN A 322 -23.57 -25.84 3.52
C ASN A 322 -22.88 -25.16 2.32
N ARG A 323 -23.65 -24.52 1.42
CA ARG A 323 -23.15 -23.86 0.21
C ARG A 323 -22.96 -22.37 0.46
N VAL A 324 -21.79 -21.86 0.10
CA VAL A 324 -21.41 -20.45 0.26
C VAL A 324 -21.00 -19.88 -1.10
N THR A 325 -21.50 -18.70 -1.45
CA THR A 325 -21.15 -17.98 -2.67
C THR A 325 -20.32 -16.75 -2.32
N ILE A 326 -19.21 -16.53 -3.03
CA ILE A 326 -18.31 -15.38 -2.86
C ILE A 326 -18.29 -14.46 -4.08
N ALA A 327 -18.05 -13.16 -3.87
CA ALA A 327 -17.92 -12.13 -4.91
C ALA A 327 -16.53 -12.12 -5.58
N ALA A 328 -16.02 -13.31 -5.93
CA ALA A 328 -14.80 -13.43 -6.71
C ALA A 328 -14.78 -14.75 -7.48
N GLY A 329 -14.18 -14.73 -8.66
CA GLY A 329 -14.22 -15.84 -9.61
C GLY A 329 -12.94 -16.05 -10.41
N ALA A 330 -13.07 -16.66 -11.58
CA ALA A 330 -11.97 -17.00 -12.46
C ALA A 330 -11.18 -15.77 -12.91
N THR A 331 -11.81 -14.61 -13.06
CA THR A 331 -11.10 -13.36 -13.42
C THR A 331 -10.12 -12.94 -12.33
N ALA A 332 -10.40 -13.29 -11.07
CA ALA A 332 -9.52 -13.05 -9.93
C ALA A 332 -8.44 -14.14 -9.80
N GLY A 333 -8.47 -15.19 -10.64
CA GLY A 333 -7.52 -16.30 -10.61
C GLY A 333 -8.00 -17.51 -9.81
N PHE A 334 -9.26 -17.52 -9.32
CA PHE A 334 -9.78 -18.68 -8.60
C PHE A 334 -9.91 -19.91 -9.49
N ARG A 335 -9.74 -21.08 -8.87
CA ARG A 335 -9.93 -22.41 -9.48
C ARG A 335 -10.70 -23.33 -8.53
N PRO A 336 -11.47 -24.29 -9.06
CA PRO A 336 -12.06 -25.34 -8.23
C PRO A 336 -11.00 -26.05 -7.37
N GLY A 337 -11.37 -26.42 -6.15
CA GLY A 337 -10.52 -27.06 -5.15
C GLY A 337 -9.76 -26.10 -4.24
N GLN A 338 -9.67 -24.81 -4.56
CA GLN A 338 -9.05 -23.82 -3.68
C GLN A 338 -9.88 -23.62 -2.40
N LYS A 339 -9.20 -23.26 -1.31
CA LYS A 339 -9.80 -23.05 0.00
C LYS A 339 -9.69 -21.59 0.43
N LEU A 340 -10.72 -21.09 1.09
CA LEU A 340 -10.73 -19.79 1.74
C LEU A 340 -11.21 -19.94 3.18
N ASN A 341 -10.58 -19.21 4.09
CA ASN A 341 -11.01 -19.15 5.49
C ASN A 341 -12.16 -18.15 5.64
N LEU A 342 -13.17 -18.51 6.41
CA LEU A 342 -14.34 -17.67 6.64
C LEU A 342 -14.19 -16.87 7.94
N TYR A 343 -14.50 -15.59 7.86
CA TYR A 343 -14.47 -14.64 8.96
C TYR A 343 -15.82 -13.96 9.08
N ARG A 344 -16.34 -13.88 10.29
CA ARG A 344 -17.56 -13.15 10.56
C ARG A 344 -17.25 -11.67 10.74
N SER A 345 -18.03 -10.82 10.08
CA SER A 345 -17.86 -9.37 10.13
C SER A 345 -18.85 -8.77 11.11
N TYR A 346 -18.36 -8.11 12.15
CA TYR A 346 -19.19 -7.49 13.19
C TYR A 346 -18.95 -6.00 13.33
N SER A 347 -20.02 -5.23 13.40
CA SER A 347 -19.99 -3.81 13.76
C SER A 347 -20.65 -3.61 15.13
N HIS A 348 -20.02 -2.83 16.00
CA HIS A 348 -20.62 -2.47 17.28
C HIS A 348 -21.54 -1.25 17.11
N PHE A 349 -22.70 -1.28 17.78
CA PHE A 349 -23.71 -0.21 17.69
C PHE A 349 -23.29 1.08 18.38
N ASP A 350 -22.37 1.01 19.34
CA ASP A 350 -21.80 2.13 20.09
C ASP A 350 -20.76 2.94 19.29
N ALA A 351 -20.29 2.41 18.16
CA ALA A 351 -19.39 3.09 17.24
C ALA A 351 -19.87 3.00 15.78
N PRO A 352 -20.95 3.72 15.40
CA PRO A 352 -21.40 3.80 14.02
C PRO A 352 -20.29 4.33 13.12
N GLY A 353 -19.89 3.56 12.10
CA GLY A 353 -18.80 3.92 11.19
C GLY A 353 -17.42 3.35 11.55
N ALA A 354 -17.28 2.68 12.70
CA ALA A 354 -16.06 1.94 13.01
C ALA A 354 -15.81 0.80 12.02
N THR A 355 -14.53 0.49 11.79
CA THR A 355 -14.12 -0.70 11.03
C THR A 355 -14.76 -1.94 11.65
N PRO A 356 -15.43 -2.77 10.85
CA PRO A 356 -15.96 -4.03 11.36
C PRO A 356 -14.82 -4.93 11.85
N GLU A 357 -15.02 -5.58 12.99
CA GLU A 357 -14.08 -6.59 13.49
C GLU A 357 -14.30 -7.91 12.73
N LEU A 358 -13.19 -8.57 12.41
CA LEU A 358 -13.19 -9.88 11.77
C LEU A 358 -12.92 -10.96 12.81
N GLN A 359 -13.93 -11.77 13.08
CA GLN A 359 -13.80 -12.93 13.94
C GLN A 359 -13.58 -14.18 13.10
N ASP A 360 -12.46 -14.87 13.32
CA ASP A 360 -12.21 -16.17 12.68
C ASP A 360 -13.25 -17.19 13.11
N THR A 361 -13.85 -17.88 12.14
CA THR A 361 -14.86 -18.90 12.38
C THR A 361 -14.25 -20.29 12.57
N GLY A 362 -12.96 -20.46 12.26
CA GLY A 362 -12.28 -21.75 12.21
C GLY A 362 -12.68 -22.62 11.02
N LEU A 363 -13.54 -22.12 10.12
CA LEU A 363 -14.04 -22.84 8.96
C LEU A 363 -13.32 -22.41 7.69
N SER A 364 -13.06 -23.38 6.82
CA SER A 364 -12.63 -23.14 5.46
C SER A 364 -13.67 -23.62 4.46
N MET A 365 -14.04 -22.76 3.51
CA MET A 365 -14.83 -23.16 2.35
C MET A 365 -13.93 -23.72 1.25
N THR A 366 -14.37 -24.78 0.56
CA THR A 366 -13.69 -25.31 -0.63
C THR A 366 -14.50 -24.95 -1.87
N LEU A 367 -13.85 -24.34 -2.88
CA LEU A 367 -14.50 -23.94 -4.12
C LEU A 367 -14.85 -25.15 -5.00
N ASN A 368 -16.09 -25.24 -5.46
CA ASN A 368 -16.57 -26.34 -6.30
C ASN A 368 -16.85 -25.87 -7.73
N ASN A 369 -17.48 -24.70 -7.88
CA ASN A 369 -17.81 -24.13 -9.18
C ASN A 369 -17.37 -22.66 -9.22
N VAL A 370 -16.55 -22.31 -10.21
CA VAL A 370 -15.95 -20.99 -10.37
C VAL A 370 -16.45 -20.37 -11.67
N HIS A 371 -17.21 -19.30 -11.55
CA HIS A 371 -17.65 -18.47 -12.67
C HIS A 371 -16.70 -17.27 -12.85
N PRO A 372 -16.83 -16.44 -13.91
CA PRO A 372 -15.94 -15.30 -14.09
C PRO A 372 -15.88 -14.37 -12.87
N GLU A 373 -17.02 -13.95 -12.33
CA GLU A 373 -17.10 -12.92 -11.28
C GLU A 373 -17.50 -13.44 -9.90
N PHE A 374 -17.89 -14.71 -9.79
CA PHE A 374 -18.30 -15.32 -8.51
C PHE A 374 -17.92 -16.79 -8.44
N SER A 375 -17.82 -17.32 -7.22
CA SER A 375 -17.54 -18.74 -6.99
C SER A 375 -18.50 -19.31 -5.95
N ASN A 376 -18.84 -20.57 -6.12
CA ASN A 376 -19.59 -21.35 -5.16
C ASN A 376 -18.66 -22.39 -4.52
N GLY A 377 -18.72 -22.48 -3.20
CA GLY A 377 -18.02 -23.50 -2.44
C GLY A 377 -18.90 -24.15 -1.38
N THR A 378 -18.34 -25.14 -0.72
CA THR A 378 -18.97 -25.85 0.40
C THR A 378 -18.13 -25.77 1.66
N ILE A 379 -18.81 -25.68 2.79
CA ILE A 379 -18.24 -25.78 4.14
C ILE A 379 -18.63 -27.12 4.78
N PRO A 380 -17.88 -27.63 5.78
CA PRO A 380 -18.16 -28.93 6.40
C PRO A 380 -19.46 -28.94 7.23
N GLU A 381 -19.96 -27.78 7.63
CA GLU A 381 -21.15 -27.62 8.47
C GLU A 381 -22.22 -26.77 7.77
N HIS A 382 -23.43 -26.74 8.33
CA HIS A 382 -24.47 -25.83 7.86
C HIS A 382 -24.13 -24.40 8.28
N GLY A 383 -24.12 -23.46 7.32
CA GLY A 383 -23.76 -22.07 7.56
C GLY A 383 -24.64 -21.38 8.60
N GLY A 384 -25.90 -21.79 8.74
CA GLY A 384 -26.80 -21.30 9.79
C GLY A 384 -26.36 -21.70 11.21
N THR A 385 -25.76 -22.89 11.39
CA THR A 385 -25.30 -23.38 12.70
C THR A 385 -24.12 -22.57 13.22
N VAL A 386 -23.26 -22.15 12.31
CA VAL A 386 -22.04 -21.36 12.58
C VAL A 386 -22.25 -19.87 12.29
N ASN A 387 -23.50 -19.46 12.08
CA ASN A 387 -23.93 -18.08 11.84
C ASN A 387 -23.08 -17.35 10.77
N ILE A 388 -22.79 -18.01 9.65
CA ILE A 388 -22.21 -17.33 8.48
C ILE A 388 -23.33 -16.62 7.73
N GLN A 389 -23.13 -15.34 7.43
CA GLN A 389 -24.11 -14.45 6.86
C GLN A 389 -23.60 -13.77 5.58
N ARG A 390 -24.52 -13.13 4.88
CA ARG A 390 -24.17 -12.23 3.78
C ARG A 390 -23.32 -11.07 4.33
N ASN A 391 -22.29 -10.70 3.59
CA ASN A 391 -21.27 -9.70 3.94
C ASN A 391 -20.19 -10.14 4.93
N ASP A 392 -20.21 -11.39 5.39
CA ASP A 392 -19.02 -12.00 5.97
C ASP A 392 -17.89 -12.08 4.95
N ILE A 393 -16.65 -12.28 5.42
CA ILE A 393 -15.46 -12.20 4.59
C ILE A 393 -14.85 -13.59 4.42
N ALA A 394 -14.50 -13.93 3.18
CA ALA A 394 -13.67 -15.07 2.85
C ALA A 394 -12.26 -14.56 2.52
N ILE A 395 -11.24 -15.13 3.17
CA ILE A 395 -9.85 -14.73 3.05
C ILE A 395 -9.02 -15.88 2.49
N SER A 396 -8.20 -15.56 1.49
CA SER A 396 -7.11 -16.43 1.00
C SER A 396 -5.79 -15.72 1.30
N TRP A 397 -4.94 -16.40 2.08
CA TRP A 397 -3.61 -15.91 2.46
C TRP A 397 -2.56 -16.21 1.40
#